data_AF-A0A145VQH5-F1
#
_entry.id   AF-A0A145VQH5-F1
#
_cell.length_a   1.000
_cell.length_b   1.000
_cell.length_c   1.000
_cell.angle_alpha   90.00
_cell.angle_beta   90.00
_cell.angle_gamma   90.00
#
_symmetry.space_group_name_H-M   'P 1'
#
loop_
_entity.id
_entity.type
_entity.pdbx_description
1 polymer ?
#
loop_
_entity_poly.entity_id
_entity_poly.type
_entity_poly.pdbx_seq_one_letter_code
_entity_poly.pdbx_strand_id
1 'polypeptide(L)'
;MISTDTENLQIRTVTWTPKPGTLFTLPETSVHLSRSITCTVRDPAFRGLAVTGYHASLEPKLATLSINCTAGAVHVTAKRLQGSFNDMCLTYRQGNTLLQAYSWDDLPASGVDLVTFHPSRTRQYDGRLVVTASLSDGTTEQATYTLCIFQDWTAGSLRLREEIHARCYPQE
;
A
#
# COMPACT_ATOMS: atom_id res chain seq x y z
N MET A 1 -22.63 -46.11 -31.88
CA MET A 1 -21.86 -45.85 -30.64
C MET A 1 -21.32 -44.44 -30.75
N ILE A 2 -21.98 -43.46 -30.16
CA ILE A 2 -21.50 -42.08 -30.09
C ILE A 2 -20.92 -41.94 -28.69
N SER A 3 -19.59 -41.84 -28.61
CA SER A 3 -18.88 -41.56 -27.36
C SER A 3 -19.13 -40.10 -27.00
N THR A 4 -19.93 -39.87 -25.97
CA THR A 4 -20.02 -38.57 -25.31
C THR A 4 -19.00 -38.55 -24.19
N ASP A 5 -17.75 -38.22 -24.52
CA ASP A 5 -16.78 -37.74 -23.54
C ASP A 5 -17.28 -36.40 -23.03
N THR A 6 -18.15 -36.49 -22.02
CA THR A 6 -18.50 -35.36 -21.18
C THR A 6 -17.32 -35.23 -20.25
N GLU A 7 -16.30 -34.46 -20.66
CA GLU A 7 -15.26 -33.98 -19.77
C GLU A 7 -15.97 -33.34 -18.58
N ASN A 8 -15.97 -34.08 -17.47
CA ASN A 8 -16.43 -33.64 -16.18
C ASN A 8 -15.49 -32.50 -15.77
N LEU A 9 -15.82 -31.27 -16.19
CA LEU A 9 -15.23 -30.05 -15.66
C LEU A 9 -15.56 -30.03 -14.17
N GLN A 10 -14.72 -30.67 -13.36
CA GLN A 10 -14.76 -30.53 -11.92
C GLN A 10 -14.36 -29.09 -11.63
N ILE A 11 -15.35 -28.22 -11.49
CA ILE A 11 -15.17 -26.82 -11.13
C ILE A 11 -14.68 -26.80 -9.69
N ARG A 12 -13.36 -26.70 -9.50
CA ARG A 12 -12.76 -26.38 -8.21
C ARG A 12 -13.16 -24.97 -7.80
N THR A 13 -13.50 -24.79 -6.53
CA THR A 13 -13.86 -23.49 -5.98
C THR A 13 -12.64 -22.85 -5.34
N VAL A 14 -12.25 -21.69 -5.85
CA VAL A 14 -11.11 -20.91 -5.34
C VAL A 14 -11.65 -19.69 -4.60
N THR A 15 -11.27 -19.53 -3.34
CA THR A 15 -11.68 -18.40 -2.50
C THR A 15 -10.47 -17.65 -2.00
N TRP A 16 -10.37 -16.38 -2.38
CA TRP A 16 -9.34 -15.46 -1.94
C TRP A 16 -9.84 -14.61 -0.77
N THR A 17 -8.98 -14.40 0.22
CA THR A 17 -9.25 -13.53 1.37
C THR A 17 -8.11 -12.53 1.53
N PRO A 18 -8.35 -11.22 1.39
CA PRO A 18 -9.61 -10.58 0.97
C PRO A 18 -9.96 -10.90 -0.50
N LYS A 19 -11.21 -10.61 -0.88
CA LYS A 19 -11.66 -10.76 -2.28
C LYS A 19 -10.80 -9.90 -3.21
N PRO A 20 -10.51 -10.34 -4.45
CA PRO A 20 -9.79 -9.55 -5.43
C PRO A 20 -10.52 -8.22 -5.71
N GLY A 21 -9.78 -7.16 -5.98
CA GLY A 21 -10.27 -5.79 -6.07
C GLY A 21 -9.37 -4.84 -5.30
N THR A 22 -9.94 -3.85 -4.60
CA THR A 22 -9.14 -2.89 -3.82
C THR A 22 -8.66 -3.53 -2.51
N LEU A 23 -7.34 -3.65 -2.33
CA LEU A 23 -6.75 -4.10 -1.07
C LEU A 23 -6.79 -3.00 -0.01
N PHE A 24 -6.46 -1.78 -0.41
CA PHE A 24 -6.63 -0.58 0.42
C PHE A 24 -6.62 0.70 -0.41
N THR A 25 -7.24 1.73 0.16
CA THR A 25 -7.13 3.13 -0.25
C THR A 25 -6.79 3.93 1.00
N LEU A 26 -5.58 4.48 1.07
CA LEU A 26 -5.04 5.10 2.29
C LEU A 26 -4.34 6.44 2.01
N PRO A 27 -4.37 7.38 2.97
CA PRO A 27 -3.53 8.56 2.87
C PRO A 27 -2.06 8.20 3.11
N GLU A 28 -1.13 8.96 2.52
CA GLU A 28 0.32 8.77 2.71
C GLU A 28 0.79 8.94 4.16
N THR A 29 -0.01 9.61 4.98
CA THR A 29 0.21 9.80 6.43
C THR A 29 -0.06 8.54 7.24
N SER A 30 -0.56 7.46 6.62
CA SER A 30 -0.83 6.20 7.31
C SER A 30 0.46 5.53 7.81
N VAL A 31 0.38 4.97 9.01
CA VAL A 31 1.46 4.23 9.67
C VAL A 31 1.02 2.81 9.99
N HIS A 32 1.99 1.91 10.20
CA HIS A 32 1.75 0.52 10.62
C HIS A 32 0.77 -0.26 9.74
N LEU A 33 0.89 -0.12 8.41
CA LEU A 33 0.11 -0.89 7.47
C LEU A 33 0.49 -2.37 7.56
N SER A 34 -0.52 -3.23 7.72
CA SER A 34 -0.39 -4.67 7.63
C SER A 34 -1.63 -5.28 6.99
N ARG A 35 -1.45 -5.99 5.88
CA ARG A 35 -2.50 -6.73 5.15
C ARG A 35 -1.96 -8.11 4.79
N SER A 36 -2.83 -9.11 4.90
CA SER A 36 -2.54 -10.49 4.49
C SER A 36 -3.51 -10.94 3.41
N ILE A 37 -2.99 -11.63 2.40
CA ILE A 37 -3.76 -12.25 1.34
C ILE A 37 -3.55 -13.76 1.41
N THR A 38 -4.65 -14.50 1.43
CA THR A 38 -4.66 -15.97 1.43
C THR A 38 -5.60 -16.49 0.35
N CYS A 39 -5.33 -17.72 -0.08
CA CYS A 39 -6.13 -18.49 -1.00
C CYS A 39 -6.54 -19.79 -0.31
N THR A 40 -7.80 -20.18 -0.49
CA THR A 40 -8.29 -21.51 -0.12
C THR A 40 -8.92 -22.14 -1.34
N VAL A 41 -8.59 -23.40 -1.59
CA VAL A 41 -9.14 -24.17 -2.71
C VAL A 41 -9.97 -25.30 -2.14
N ARG A 42 -11.17 -25.47 -2.68
CA ARG A 42 -12.03 -26.63 -2.42
C ARG A 42 -12.22 -27.38 -3.71
N ASP A 43 -11.75 -28.62 -3.72
CA ASP A 43 -11.99 -29.55 -4.80
C ASP A 43 -13.15 -30.49 -4.41
N PRO A 44 -14.29 -30.47 -5.15
CA PRO A 44 -15.40 -31.39 -4.90
C PRO A 44 -15.01 -32.87 -5.10
N ALA A 45 -13.89 -33.15 -5.76
CA ALA A 45 -13.33 -34.49 -5.88
C ALA A 45 -12.64 -35.03 -4.61
N PHE A 46 -12.63 -34.25 -3.51
CA PHE A 46 -12.00 -34.59 -2.22
C PHE A 46 -10.49 -34.91 -2.30
N ARG A 47 -9.77 -34.42 -3.33
CA ARG A 47 -8.33 -34.70 -3.53
C ARG A 47 -7.38 -34.01 -2.54
N GLY A 48 -7.90 -33.32 -1.52
CA GLY A 48 -7.05 -32.65 -0.52
C GLY A 48 -6.13 -31.59 -1.14
N LEU A 49 -6.61 -30.86 -2.16
CA LEU A 49 -5.84 -29.83 -2.83
C LEU A 49 -5.43 -28.74 -1.82
N ALA A 50 -4.13 -28.52 -1.68
CA ALA A 50 -3.58 -27.57 -0.73
C ALA A 50 -2.77 -26.50 -1.45
N VAL A 51 -2.79 -25.28 -0.90
CA VAL A 51 -1.85 -24.23 -1.29
C VAL A 51 -0.49 -24.57 -0.68
N THR A 52 0.54 -24.60 -1.53
CA THR A 52 1.92 -24.96 -1.15
C THR A 52 2.84 -23.74 -1.06
N GLY A 53 2.44 -22.61 -1.64
CA GLY A 53 3.19 -21.37 -1.56
C GLY A 53 2.56 -20.22 -2.30
N TYR A 54 3.16 -19.04 -2.15
CA TYR A 54 2.74 -17.81 -2.80
C TYR A 54 3.90 -17.09 -3.48
N HIS A 55 3.58 -16.38 -4.55
CA HIS A 55 4.44 -15.40 -5.18
C HIS A 55 3.62 -14.12 -5.44
N ALA A 56 4.26 -12.96 -5.40
CA ALA A 56 3.58 -11.69 -5.61
C ALA A 56 4.47 -10.69 -6.37
N SER A 57 3.84 -9.90 -7.24
CA SER A 57 4.49 -8.81 -7.97
C SER A 57 3.65 -7.53 -7.87
N LEU A 58 4.31 -6.41 -7.61
CA LEU A 58 3.71 -5.08 -7.54
C LEU A 58 4.26 -4.18 -8.64
N GLU A 59 3.36 -3.55 -9.39
CA GLU A 59 3.69 -2.59 -10.44
C GLU A 59 2.79 -1.33 -10.35
N PRO A 60 3.34 -0.10 -10.36
CA PRO A 60 4.76 0.21 -10.20
C PRO A 60 5.26 -0.14 -8.80
N LYS A 61 6.53 -0.54 -8.68
CA LYS A 61 7.14 -0.80 -7.37
C LYS A 61 7.12 0.46 -6.50
N LEU A 62 6.91 0.28 -5.20
CA LEU A 62 6.92 1.35 -4.23
C LEU A 62 7.82 1.01 -3.06
N ALA A 63 8.86 1.82 -2.84
CA ALA A 63 9.90 1.54 -1.84
C ALA A 63 9.40 1.54 -0.39
N THR A 64 8.31 2.26 -0.11
CA THR A 64 7.69 2.32 1.23
C THR A 64 6.92 1.04 1.58
N LEU A 65 6.62 0.19 0.59
CA LEU A 65 5.91 -1.09 0.78
C LEU A 65 6.88 -2.27 0.79
N SER A 66 6.67 -3.19 1.73
CA SER A 66 7.32 -4.50 1.77
C SER A 66 6.31 -5.60 1.50
N ILE A 67 6.62 -6.48 0.54
CA ILE A 67 5.79 -7.63 0.15
C ILE A 67 6.57 -8.89 0.47
N ASN A 68 6.09 -9.65 1.45
CA ASN A 68 6.71 -10.90 1.89
C ASN A 68 5.75 -12.07 1.61
N CYS A 69 6.22 -13.07 0.86
CA CYS A 69 5.45 -14.28 0.57
C CYS A 69 5.92 -15.40 1.49
N THR A 70 4.99 -16.03 2.21
CA THR A 70 5.22 -17.24 3.01
C THR A 70 4.48 -18.41 2.39
N ALA A 71 4.61 -19.62 2.96
CA ALA A 71 3.81 -20.76 2.54
C ALA A 71 2.30 -20.58 2.80
N GLY A 72 1.92 -19.73 3.77
CA GLY A 72 0.53 -19.55 4.20
C GLY A 72 -0.16 -18.31 3.65
N ALA A 73 0.59 -17.25 3.33
CA ALA A 73 0.03 -15.97 2.91
C ALA A 73 1.04 -15.07 2.19
N VAL A 74 0.52 -14.07 1.47
CA VAL A 74 1.26 -12.86 1.09
C VAL A 74 0.98 -11.76 2.10
N HIS A 75 2.03 -11.16 2.64
CA HIS A 75 1.96 -10.04 3.58
C HIS A 75 2.41 -8.75 2.89
N VAL A 76 1.53 -7.74 2.87
CA VAL A 76 1.82 -6.39 2.41
C VAL A 76 1.91 -5.48 3.63
N THR A 77 3.08 -4.90 3.86
CA THR A 77 3.38 -4.15 5.08
C THR A 77 4.10 -2.84 4.79
N ALA A 78 3.92 -1.85 5.68
CA ALA A 78 4.72 -0.62 5.70
C ALA A 78 4.78 -0.05 7.11
N LYS A 79 5.96 0.42 7.54
CA LYS A 79 6.10 1.15 8.80
C LYS A 79 5.40 2.52 8.71
N ARG A 80 5.59 3.21 7.59
CA ARG A 80 4.94 4.48 7.20
C ARG A 80 4.83 4.54 5.68
N LEU A 81 3.80 5.20 5.16
CA LEU A 81 3.64 5.45 3.73
C LEU A 81 4.21 6.81 3.29
N GLN A 82 4.68 7.62 4.23
CA GLN A 82 5.35 8.88 3.94
C GLN A 82 6.60 8.64 3.09
N GLY A 83 6.79 9.48 2.06
CA GLY A 83 7.83 9.30 1.05
C GLY A 83 7.40 8.42 -0.13
N SER A 84 6.11 8.07 -0.25
CA SER A 84 5.55 7.40 -1.43
C SER A 84 5.47 8.32 -2.66
N PHE A 85 5.62 9.62 -2.46
CA PHE A 85 5.57 10.63 -3.51
C PHE A 85 6.90 11.39 -3.55
N ASN A 86 7.52 11.43 -4.72
CA ASN A 86 8.73 12.21 -4.97
C ASN A 86 8.36 13.69 -5.09
N ASP A 87 9.32 14.61 -4.90
CA ASP A 87 9.18 16.06 -5.14
C ASP A 87 8.31 16.84 -4.13
N MET A 88 7.91 16.24 -3.00
CA MET A 88 7.39 17.04 -1.89
C MET A 88 8.53 17.82 -1.24
N CYS A 89 8.38 19.14 -1.09
CA CYS A 89 9.40 19.98 -0.45
C CYS A 89 8.76 20.99 0.52
N LEU A 90 9.25 20.98 1.75
CA LEU A 90 8.98 21.95 2.80
C LEU A 90 10.19 22.89 2.87
N THR A 91 9.99 24.18 2.63
CA THR A 91 11.05 25.17 2.88
C THR A 91 10.81 25.80 4.23
N TYR A 92 11.78 25.68 5.13
CA TYR A 92 11.74 26.28 6.46
C TYR A 92 12.94 27.20 6.69
N ARG A 93 12.84 28.11 7.64
CA ARG A 93 13.93 28.98 8.07
C ARG A 93 14.39 28.56 9.45
N GLN A 94 15.69 28.43 9.65
CA GLN A 94 16.30 28.24 10.95
C GLN A 94 17.32 29.37 11.16
N GLY A 95 17.00 30.30 12.07
CA GLY A 95 17.75 31.56 12.19
C GLY A 95 17.70 32.37 10.90
N ASN A 96 18.87 32.64 10.28
CA ASN A 96 18.98 33.38 9.02
C ASN A 96 19.11 32.48 7.77
N THR A 97 18.98 31.16 7.92
CA THR A 97 19.18 30.21 6.82
C THR A 97 17.86 29.61 6.37
N LEU A 98 17.63 29.55 5.05
CA LEU A 98 16.54 28.78 4.45
C LEU A 98 17.03 27.36 4.14
N LEU A 99 16.25 26.38 4.59
CA LEU A 99 16.53 24.95 4.47
C LEU A 99 15.32 24.24 3.87
N GLN A 100 15.55 23.06 3.32
CA GLN A 100 14.52 22.21 2.72
C GLN A 100 14.40 20.89 3.48
N ALA A 101 13.16 20.42 3.60
CA ALA A 101 12.81 19.11 4.15
C ALA A 101 11.88 18.39 3.18
N TYR A 102 12.06 17.07 3.04
CA TYR A 102 11.27 16.23 2.13
C TYR A 102 10.26 15.37 2.88
N SER A 103 10.10 15.64 4.18
CA SER A 103 9.15 15.01 5.10
C SER A 103 8.85 15.97 6.24
N TRP A 104 7.65 15.88 6.81
CA TRP A 104 7.32 16.58 8.07
C TRP A 104 8.17 16.07 9.24
N ASP A 105 8.56 14.80 9.22
CA ASP A 105 9.42 14.19 10.25
C ASP A 105 10.87 14.73 10.17
N ASP A 106 11.28 15.29 9.03
CA ASP A 106 12.62 15.86 8.84
C ASP A 106 12.71 17.30 9.37
N LEU A 107 11.59 17.89 9.81
CA LEU A 107 11.60 19.22 10.40
C LEU A 107 12.21 19.17 11.81
N PRO A 108 13.14 20.09 12.14
CA PRO A 108 13.66 20.24 13.50
C PRO A 108 12.54 20.46 14.52
N ALA A 109 12.70 19.86 15.71
CA ALA A 109 11.72 19.94 16.79
C ALA A 109 11.52 21.36 17.37
N SER A 110 12.43 22.30 17.12
CA SER A 110 12.30 23.70 17.58
C SER A 110 13.07 24.67 16.68
N GLY A 111 12.63 25.94 16.68
CA GLY A 111 13.33 27.05 16.03
C GLY A 111 13.18 27.11 14.51
N VAL A 112 12.01 26.71 13.99
CA VAL A 112 11.74 26.66 12.55
C VAL A 112 10.58 27.57 12.14
N ASP A 113 10.82 28.40 11.13
CA ASP A 113 9.75 29.09 10.42
C ASP A 113 9.42 28.36 9.15
N LEU A 114 8.26 27.70 9.07
CA LEU A 114 7.82 27.14 7.79
C LEU A 114 7.47 28.30 6.83
N VAL A 115 8.18 28.38 5.70
CA VAL A 115 8.09 29.50 4.75
C VAL A 115 7.19 29.14 3.58
N THR A 116 7.41 27.98 2.97
CA THR A 116 6.62 27.51 1.83
C THR A 116 6.50 26.00 1.85
N PHE A 117 5.38 25.52 1.33
CA PHE A 117 5.11 24.10 1.16
C PHE A 117 4.78 23.84 -0.31
N HIS A 118 5.58 22.96 -0.94
CA HIS A 118 5.40 22.51 -2.31
C HIS A 118 4.94 21.05 -2.28
N PRO A 119 3.62 20.80 -2.47
CA PRO A 119 3.13 19.44 -2.61
C PRO A 119 3.70 18.82 -3.88
N SER A 120 3.86 17.50 -3.88
CA SER A 120 4.19 16.82 -5.13
C SER A 120 3.08 16.99 -6.17
N ARG A 121 3.48 17.01 -7.45
CA ARG A 121 2.52 17.10 -8.56
C ARG A 121 1.70 15.82 -8.69
N THR A 122 2.30 14.68 -8.34
CA THR A 122 1.62 13.39 -8.29
C THR A 122 0.83 13.32 -6.99
N ARG A 123 -0.50 13.30 -7.10
CA ARG A 123 -1.42 13.29 -5.94
C ARG A 123 -1.88 11.90 -5.51
N GLN A 124 -1.67 10.91 -6.37
CA GLN A 124 -2.12 9.56 -6.16
C GLN A 124 -1.11 8.57 -6.75
N TYR A 125 -0.82 7.54 -5.97
CA TYR A 125 -0.14 6.34 -6.40
C TYR A 125 -1.19 5.25 -6.55
N ASP A 126 -1.22 4.61 -7.73
CA ASP A 126 -2.05 3.46 -8.03
C ASP A 126 -1.16 2.27 -8.39
N GLY A 127 -1.13 1.28 -7.50
CA GLY A 127 -0.39 0.04 -7.67
C GLY A 127 -1.31 -1.11 -8.07
N ARG A 128 -0.77 -2.05 -8.84
CA ARG A 128 -1.38 -3.34 -9.13
C ARG A 128 -0.52 -4.46 -8.54
N LEU A 129 -1.07 -5.17 -7.57
CA LEU A 129 -0.48 -6.35 -6.95
C LEU A 129 -1.09 -7.61 -7.56
N VAL A 130 -0.28 -8.42 -8.22
CA VAL A 130 -0.67 -9.74 -8.71
C VAL A 130 -0.15 -10.79 -7.73
N VAL A 131 -1.05 -11.58 -7.17
CA VAL A 131 -0.73 -12.69 -6.27
C VAL A 131 -0.98 -14.00 -6.99
N THR A 132 0.00 -14.90 -6.94
CA THR A 132 -0.09 -16.26 -7.48
C THR A 132 0.06 -17.26 -6.33
N ALA A 133 -0.90 -18.16 -6.16
CA ALA A 133 -0.85 -19.27 -5.22
C ALA A 133 -0.49 -20.55 -5.99
N SER A 134 0.53 -21.26 -5.52
CA SER A 134 0.91 -22.58 -6.03
C SER A 134 0.13 -23.67 -5.30
N LEU A 135 -0.33 -24.67 -6.04
CA LEU A 135 -1.15 -25.76 -5.53
C LEU A 135 -0.37 -27.08 -5.51
N SER A 136 -0.83 -28.02 -4.69
CA SER A 136 -0.20 -29.34 -4.52
C SER A 136 -0.26 -30.23 -5.76
N ASP A 137 -1.13 -29.92 -6.72
CA ASP A 137 -1.23 -30.60 -8.02
C ASP A 137 -0.29 -30.01 -9.08
N GLY A 138 0.53 -29.01 -8.72
CA GLY A 138 1.44 -28.31 -9.63
C GLY A 138 0.79 -27.17 -10.42
N THR A 139 -0.52 -26.96 -10.30
CA THR A 139 -1.21 -25.83 -10.92
C THR A 139 -1.12 -24.57 -10.07
N THR A 140 -1.52 -23.43 -10.63
CA THR A 140 -1.52 -22.14 -9.95
C THR A 140 -2.84 -21.42 -10.08
N GLU A 141 -3.18 -20.64 -9.05
CA GLU A 141 -4.33 -19.74 -9.05
C GLU A 141 -3.84 -18.31 -8.86
N GLN A 142 -4.51 -17.35 -9.51
CA GLN A 142 -4.10 -15.95 -9.48
C GLN A 142 -5.23 -15.01 -9.03
N ALA A 143 -4.85 -13.96 -8.30
CA ALA A 143 -5.71 -12.84 -7.96
C ALA A 143 -4.98 -11.52 -8.17
N THR A 144 -5.73 -10.50 -8.61
CA THR A 144 -5.23 -9.13 -8.76
C THR A 144 -5.85 -8.23 -7.70
N TYR A 145 -5.01 -7.40 -7.08
CA TYR A 145 -5.39 -6.37 -6.14
C TYR A 145 -4.91 -5.00 -6.59
N THR A 146 -5.72 -3.98 -6.37
CA THR A 146 -5.31 -2.57 -6.52
C THR A 146 -4.96 -1.99 -5.15
N LEU A 147 -3.93 -1.16 -5.13
CA LEU A 147 -3.54 -0.38 -3.95
C LEU A 147 -3.56 1.08 -4.35
N CYS A 148 -4.27 1.90 -3.57
CA CYS A 148 -4.33 3.33 -3.79
C CYS A 148 -3.73 4.04 -2.58
N ILE A 149 -2.76 4.90 -2.82
CA ILE A 149 -2.23 5.83 -1.82
C ILE A 149 -2.48 7.22 -2.36
N PHE A 150 -3.07 8.09 -1.57
CA PHE A 150 -3.29 9.48 -1.96
C PHE A 150 -2.56 10.42 -1.01
N GLN A 151 -2.18 11.58 -1.53
CA GLN A 151 -1.62 12.63 -0.71
C GLN A 151 -2.71 13.24 0.16
N ASP A 152 -2.50 13.22 1.47
CA ASP A 152 -3.38 13.87 2.43
C ASP A 152 -2.65 15.03 3.09
N TRP A 153 -2.96 16.22 2.59
CA TRP A 153 -2.41 17.49 3.06
C TRP A 153 -3.16 18.05 4.26
N THR A 154 -4.19 17.38 4.77
CA THR A 154 -5.07 17.93 5.81
C THR A 154 -4.28 18.15 7.09
N ALA A 155 -3.44 17.20 7.50
CA ALA A 155 -2.59 17.34 8.68
C ALA A 155 -1.50 18.42 8.50
N GLY A 156 -0.89 18.51 7.32
CA GLY A 156 0.14 19.52 7.02
C GLY A 156 -0.41 20.93 6.87
N SER A 157 -1.60 21.09 6.30
CA SER A 157 -2.30 22.37 6.18
C SER A 157 -2.87 22.85 7.51
N LEU A 158 -3.37 21.93 8.35
CA LEU A 158 -3.74 22.24 9.74
C LEU A 158 -2.51 22.68 10.55
N ARG A 159 -1.40 21.92 10.50
CA ARG A 159 -0.16 22.32 11.19
C ARG A 159 0.43 23.62 10.67
N LEU A 160 0.47 23.82 9.35
CA LEU A 160 0.89 25.09 8.75
C LEU A 160 -0.03 26.23 9.21
N ARG A 161 -1.34 26.00 9.27
CA ARG A 161 -2.32 26.98 9.73
C ARG A 161 -2.18 27.27 11.21
N GLU A 162 -1.97 26.27 12.06
CA GLU A 162 -1.71 26.41 13.49
C GLU A 162 -0.42 27.17 13.74
N GLU A 163 0.65 26.87 13.00
CA GLU A 163 1.93 27.58 13.05
C GLU A 163 1.82 29.03 12.59
N ILE A 164 1.11 29.30 11.48
CA ILE A 164 0.83 30.67 11.03
C ILE A 164 -0.05 31.39 12.06
N HIS A 165 -1.06 30.73 12.61
CA HIS A 165 -1.97 31.30 13.59
C HIS A 165 -1.24 31.65 14.90
N ALA A 166 -0.39 30.77 15.41
CA ALA A 166 0.45 31.02 16.59
C ALA A 166 1.37 32.24 16.41
N ARG A 167 1.76 32.55 15.17
CA ARG A 167 2.60 33.72 14.84
C ARG A 167 1.81 35.01 14.66
N CYS A 168 0.60 34.94 14.11
CA CYS A 168 -0.28 36.10 13.94
C CYS A 168 -1.00 36.49 15.24
N TYR A 169 -1.24 35.52 16.12
CA TYR A 169 -1.92 35.69 17.40
C TYR A 169 -1.15 34.92 18.48
N PRO A 170 0.02 35.42 18.93
CA PRO A 170 0.67 34.86 20.10
C PRO A 170 -0.31 34.91 21.26
N GLN A 171 -0.56 33.77 21.91
CA GLN A 171 -1.36 33.77 23.13
C GLN A 171 -0.59 34.56 24.19
N GLU A 172 -1.21 35.64 24.68
CA GLU A 172 -0.74 36.46 25.81
C GLU A 172 -0.67 35.63 27.10
#